data_AF-A0A081A7L1-F1
#
_entry.id   AF-A0A081A7L1-F1
#
_cell.length_a   1.000
_cell.length_b   1.000
_cell.length_c   1.000
_cell.angle_alpha   90.00
_cell.angle_beta   90.00
_cell.angle_gamma   90.00
#
_symmetry.space_group_name_H-M   'P 1'
#
loop_
_entity.id
_entity.type
_entity.pdbx_description
1 polymer ?
#
loop_
_entity_poly.entity_id
_entity_poly.type
_entity_poly.pdbx_seq_one_letter_code
_entity_poly.pdbx_strand_id
1 'polypeptide(L)'
;MPTPLLTCLITYGIDAVTQLCFYVWDHASVNVAIARKTSVPMIGCASHQMNLVMQALMNDYTDLLEKVQRLMSKLNTIKNRHRHRLREADTLMPTFGIATRWSNTFAMIDLYCRIYKKLDRVDDDLIDYENTTLYHPPPP
;
A
#
# COMPACT_ATOMS: atom_id res chain seq x y z
N MET A 1 17.63 -27.17 -10.38
CA MET A 1 16.60 -26.70 -11.32
C MET A 1 16.98 -25.29 -11.80
N PRO A 2 17.02 -25.01 -13.12
CA PRO A 2 17.19 -23.65 -13.59
C PRO A 2 16.01 -22.78 -13.15
N THR A 3 16.27 -21.56 -12.69
CA THR A 3 15.22 -20.58 -12.41
C THR A 3 14.51 -20.19 -13.72
N PRO A 4 13.18 -19.95 -13.73
CA PRO A 4 12.40 -19.71 -14.95
C PRO A 4 13.00 -18.67 -15.90
N LEU A 5 13.59 -17.61 -15.34
CA LEU A 5 14.21 -16.55 -16.10
C LEU A 5 15.50 -16.97 -16.83
N LEU A 6 16.31 -17.85 -16.25
CA LEU A 6 17.51 -18.36 -16.92
C LEU A 6 17.11 -19.21 -18.13
N THR A 7 16.02 -19.97 -17.99
CA THR A 7 15.40 -20.68 -19.12
C THR A 7 14.96 -19.71 -20.21
N CYS A 8 14.29 -18.59 -19.87
CA CYS A 8 13.90 -17.58 -20.85
C CYS A 8 15.11 -16.98 -21.58
N LEU A 9 16.18 -16.61 -20.88
CA LEU A 9 17.40 -16.09 -21.51
C LEU A 9 17.98 -17.10 -22.51
N ILE A 10 18.03 -18.37 -22.14
CA ILE A 10 18.46 -19.46 -23.03
C ILE A 10 17.50 -19.60 -24.22
N THR A 11 16.19 -19.58 -24.01
CA THR A 11 15.17 -19.70 -25.07
C THR A 11 15.30 -18.60 -26.12
N TYR A 12 15.61 -17.37 -25.69
CA TYR A 12 15.80 -16.25 -26.59
C TYR A 12 17.24 -16.09 -27.09
N GLY A 13 18.15 -17.01 -26.74
CA GLY A 13 19.56 -16.95 -27.12
C GLY A 13 20.29 -15.74 -26.56
N ILE A 14 19.81 -15.21 -25.42
CA ILE A 14 20.39 -14.04 -24.77
C ILE A 14 21.51 -14.49 -23.84
N ASP A 15 22.75 -14.13 -24.18
CA ASP A 15 23.89 -14.30 -23.28
C ASP A 15 23.93 -13.17 -22.26
N ALA A 16 23.58 -13.50 -21.01
CA ALA A 16 23.42 -12.50 -19.95
C ALA A 16 24.70 -11.67 -19.71
N VAL A 17 25.88 -12.28 -19.83
CA VAL A 17 27.17 -11.64 -19.50
C VAL A 17 27.56 -10.61 -20.55
N THR A 18 27.33 -10.93 -21.82
CA THR A 18 27.77 -10.08 -22.95
C THR A 18 26.70 -9.12 -23.44
N GLN A 19 25.42 -9.45 -23.26
CA GLN A 19 24.32 -8.67 -23.84
C GLN A 19 23.52 -7.86 -22.81
N LEU A 20 23.68 -8.11 -21.52
CA LEU A 20 22.94 -7.42 -20.47
C LEU A 20 23.82 -6.45 -19.68
N CYS A 21 23.43 -5.18 -19.67
CA CYS A 21 24.14 -4.16 -18.88
C CYS A 21 23.79 -4.22 -17.40
N PHE A 22 22.51 -4.41 -17.05
CA PHE A 22 22.01 -4.53 -15.68
C PHE A 22 20.59 -5.10 -15.64
N TYR A 23 20.17 -5.62 -14.49
CA TYR A 23 18.77 -5.95 -14.19
C TYR A 23 18.07 -4.83 -13.42
N VAL A 24 16.78 -4.64 -13.62
CA VAL A 24 15.94 -3.73 -12.81
C VAL A 24 14.85 -4.55 -12.14
N TRP A 25 15.08 -4.97 -10.90
CA TRP A 25 14.20 -5.89 -10.16
C TRP A 25 14.04 -5.47 -8.70
N ASP A 26 13.05 -6.03 -8.02
CA ASP A 26 12.99 -5.94 -6.56
C ASP A 26 14.16 -6.70 -5.92
N HIS A 27 14.48 -6.35 -4.67
CA HIS A 27 15.58 -6.96 -3.91
C HIS A 27 15.22 -8.36 -3.36
N ALA A 28 14.37 -9.10 -4.07
CA ALA A 28 14.04 -10.47 -3.70
C ALA A 28 15.30 -11.36 -3.78
N SER A 29 15.43 -12.28 -2.82
CA SER A 29 16.62 -13.15 -2.71
C SER A 29 16.88 -13.96 -3.99
N VAL A 30 15.82 -14.36 -4.71
CA VAL A 30 15.91 -15.07 -5.99
C VAL A 30 16.53 -14.19 -7.08
N ASN A 31 16.12 -12.93 -7.16
CA ASN A 31 16.59 -11.97 -8.16
C ASN A 31 18.06 -11.60 -7.90
N VAL A 32 18.42 -11.40 -6.62
CA VAL A 32 19.81 -11.22 -6.20
C VAL A 32 20.65 -12.45 -6.54
N ALA A 33 20.14 -13.66 -6.30
CA ALA A 33 20.86 -14.89 -6.61
C ALA A 33 21.07 -15.08 -8.13
N ILE A 34 20.10 -14.67 -8.96
CA ILE A 34 20.23 -14.71 -10.42
C ILE A 34 21.29 -13.71 -10.88
N ALA A 35 21.22 -12.45 -10.43
CA ALA A 35 22.20 -11.42 -10.77
C ALA A 35 23.63 -11.84 -10.40
N ARG A 36 23.80 -12.46 -9.22
CA ARG A 36 25.09 -13.04 -8.80
C ARG A 36 25.55 -14.20 -9.70
N LYS A 37 24.64 -15.08 -10.12
CA LYS A 37 24.96 -16.21 -11.00
C LYS A 37 25.34 -15.77 -12.41
N THR A 38 24.69 -14.76 -12.94
CA THR A 38 24.98 -14.23 -14.29
C THR A 38 26.06 -13.16 -14.28
N SER A 39 26.56 -12.75 -13.11
CA SER A 39 27.55 -11.66 -12.96
C SER A 39 27.11 -10.32 -13.58
N VAL A 40 25.81 -10.10 -13.69
CA VAL A 40 25.23 -8.86 -14.22
C VAL A 40 24.77 -7.99 -13.04
N PRO A 41 25.12 -6.70 -12.99
CA PRO A 41 24.73 -5.83 -11.89
C PRO A 41 23.20 -5.67 -11.81
N MET A 42 22.69 -5.46 -10.60
CA MET A 42 21.26 -5.26 -10.34
C MET A 42 21.01 -3.87 -9.79
N ILE A 43 20.06 -3.17 -10.39
CA ILE A 43 19.49 -1.93 -9.88
C ILE A 43 18.18 -2.28 -9.17
N GLY A 44 18.05 -1.81 -7.93
CA GLY A 44 16.84 -2.00 -7.14
C GLY A 44 15.64 -1.30 -7.78
N CYS A 45 14.48 -1.94 -7.71
CA CYS A 45 13.24 -1.37 -8.20
C CYS A 45 12.89 -0.10 -7.41
N ALA A 46 12.78 1.03 -8.10
CA ALA A 46 12.39 2.30 -7.49
C ALA A 46 11.03 2.22 -6.76
N SER A 47 10.09 1.43 -7.27
CA SER A 47 8.78 1.23 -6.61
C SER A 47 8.91 0.50 -5.27
N HIS A 48 9.86 -0.44 -5.15
CA HIS A 48 10.14 -1.15 -3.90
C HIS A 48 10.84 -0.23 -2.90
N GLN A 49 11.81 0.56 -3.35
CA GLN A 49 12.46 1.57 -2.51
C GLN A 49 11.45 2.60 -1.98
N MET A 50 10.57 3.10 -2.85
CA MET A 50 9.48 4.00 -2.45
C MET A 50 8.56 3.33 -1.42
N ASN A 51 8.21 2.06 -1.62
CA ASN A 51 7.40 1.31 -0.67
C ASN A 51 8.06 1.19 0.72
N LEU A 52 9.37 0.97 0.77
CA LEU A 52 10.13 0.93 2.03
C LEU A 52 10.17 2.30 2.72
N VAL A 53 10.45 3.38 1.97
CA VAL A 53 10.44 4.74 2.51
C VAL A 53 9.08 5.11 3.05
N MET A 54 8.01 4.81 2.30
CA MET A 54 6.64 5.08 2.73
C MET A 54 6.23 4.25 3.93
N GLN A 55 6.64 2.98 4.01
CA GLN A 55 6.41 2.16 5.21
C GLN A 55 7.11 2.73 6.44
N ALA A 56 8.38 3.15 6.30
CA ALA A 56 9.11 3.78 7.40
C ALA A 56 8.44 5.08 7.85
N LEU A 57 8.01 5.93 6.92
CA LEU A 57 7.29 7.17 7.21
C LEU A 57 5.93 6.92 7.87
N MET A 58 5.18 5.92 7.40
CA MET A 58 3.86 5.58 7.92
C MET A 58 3.89 4.91 9.29
N ASN A 59 5.04 4.35 9.70
CA ASN A 59 5.18 3.67 10.98
C ASN A 59 4.84 4.60 12.16
N ASP A 60 5.21 5.87 12.07
CA ASP A 60 4.90 6.90 13.08
C ASP A 60 3.40 7.21 13.17
N TYR A 61 2.61 6.83 12.16
CA TYR A 61 1.18 7.07 12.06
C TYR A 61 0.35 5.78 12.15
N THR A 62 0.94 4.67 12.60
CA THR A 62 0.28 3.36 12.64
C THR A 62 -1.06 3.42 13.38
N ASP A 63 -1.11 4.08 14.53
CA ASP A 63 -2.34 4.24 15.31
C ASP A 63 -3.44 4.95 14.50
N LEU A 64 -3.10 6.06 13.85
CA LEU A 64 -4.03 6.83 13.02
C LEU A 64 -4.51 6.02 11.81
N LEU A 65 -3.60 5.28 11.17
CA LEU A 65 -3.91 4.40 10.05
C LEU A 65 -4.87 3.29 10.47
N GLU A 66 -4.71 2.71 11.67
CA GLU A 66 -5.66 1.76 12.22
C GLU A 66 -7.04 2.39 12.44
N LYS A 67 -7.11 3.64 12.93
CA LYS A 67 -8.38 4.36 13.10
C LYS A 67 -9.11 4.49 11.77
N VAL A 68 -8.41 4.95 10.74
CA VAL A 68 -8.95 5.11 9.38
C VAL A 68 -9.37 3.75 8.83
N GLN A 69 -8.54 2.71 8.99
CA GLN A 69 -8.86 1.36 8.52
C GLN A 69 -10.11 0.78 9.19
N ARG A 70 -10.28 0.99 10.50
CA ARG A 70 -11.48 0.58 11.24
C ARG A 70 -12.72 1.30 10.74
N LEU A 71 -12.64 2.63 10.58
CA LEU A 71 -13.73 3.44 10.06
C LEU A 71 -14.15 2.95 8.67
N MET A 72 -13.18 2.78 7.78
CA MET A 72 -13.45 2.33 6.43
C MET A 72 -14.01 0.90 6.38
N SER A 73 -13.56 0.01 7.26
CA SER A 73 -14.11 -1.35 7.40
C SER A 73 -15.58 -1.32 7.85
N LYS A 74 -15.93 -0.42 8.79
CA LYS A 74 -17.32 -0.19 9.20
C LYS A 74 -18.15 0.33 8.03
N LEU A 75 -17.67 1.33 7.30
CA LEU A 75 -18.33 1.87 6.10
C LEU A 75 -18.56 0.79 5.03
N ASN A 76 -17.61 -0.15 4.88
CA ASN A 76 -17.75 -1.28 3.95
C ASN A 76 -18.78 -2.32 4.39
N THR A 77 -19.06 -2.40 5.69
CA THR A 77 -20.00 -3.38 6.26
C THR A 77 -21.44 -2.84 6.28
N ILE A 78 -21.64 -1.52 6.31
CA ILE A 78 -22.97 -0.89 6.26
C ILE A 78 -23.56 -1.02 4.84
N LYS A 79 -24.30 -2.11 4.62
CA LYS A 79 -24.69 -2.58 3.28
C LYS A 79 -25.56 -1.63 2.45
N ASN A 80 -26.36 -0.72 3.03
CA ASN A 80 -27.50 -0.16 2.29
C ASN A 80 -27.62 1.38 2.21
N ARG A 81 -27.24 2.17 3.23
CA ARG A 81 -27.46 3.64 3.19
C ARG A 81 -26.20 4.43 2.80
N HIS A 82 -25.06 4.10 3.39
CA HIS A 82 -23.81 4.81 3.12
C HIS A 82 -23.21 4.43 1.77
N ARG A 83 -23.33 3.17 1.35
CA ARG A 83 -22.91 2.71 0.02
C ARG A 83 -23.63 3.46 -1.13
N HIS A 84 -24.88 3.85 -0.94
CA HIS A 84 -25.61 4.69 -1.91
C HIS A 84 -25.04 6.11 -1.96
N ARG A 85 -24.86 6.75 -0.80
CA ARG A 85 -24.26 8.09 -0.69
C ARG A 85 -22.81 8.15 -1.19
N LEU A 86 -22.05 7.08 -1.03
CA LEU A 86 -20.69 6.93 -1.55
C LEU A 86 -20.66 6.79 -3.08
N ARG A 87 -21.69 6.17 -3.67
CA ARG A 87 -21.88 6.11 -5.13
C ARG A 87 -22.33 7.46 -5.71
N GLU A 88 -23.23 8.18 -5.04
CA GLU A 88 -23.60 9.57 -5.40
C GLU A 88 -22.39 10.51 -5.34
N ALA A 89 -21.45 10.20 -4.45
CA ALA A 89 -20.19 10.92 -4.28
C ALA A 89 -19.12 10.60 -5.34
N ASP A 90 -19.44 9.76 -6.34
CA ASP A 90 -18.53 9.24 -7.39
C ASP A 90 -17.22 8.67 -6.84
N THR A 91 -17.30 7.99 -5.69
CA THR A 91 -16.11 7.46 -5.03
C THR A 91 -16.15 5.94 -4.96
N LEU A 92 -15.26 5.30 -5.72
CA LEU A 92 -15.07 3.85 -5.66
C LEU A 92 -14.57 3.46 -4.27
N MET A 93 -15.19 2.43 -3.70
CA MET A 93 -14.74 1.82 -2.45
C MET A 93 -13.36 1.16 -2.68
N PRO A 94 -12.35 1.39 -1.84
CA PRO A 94 -11.04 0.80 -2.03
C PRO A 94 -11.15 -0.66 -1.62
N THR A 95 -10.58 -1.53 -2.42
CA THR A 95 -10.37 -2.92 -2.06
C THR A 95 -9.37 -2.98 -0.90
N PHE A 96 -9.87 -3.29 0.29
CA PHE A 96 -9.04 -3.56 1.46
C PHE A 96 -8.23 -4.83 1.26
N GLY A 97 -6.96 -4.79 1.68
CA GLY A 97 -6.29 -6.03 2.10
C GLY A 97 -5.16 -6.56 1.24
N ILE A 98 -4.21 -5.72 0.80
CA ILE A 98 -2.85 -6.23 0.57
C ILE A 98 -1.85 -5.24 1.18
N ALA A 99 -1.38 -5.57 2.39
CA ALA A 99 -0.40 -4.81 3.18
C ALA A 99 0.97 -4.62 2.49
N THR A 100 1.18 -5.20 1.29
CA THR A 100 2.48 -5.18 0.61
C THR A 100 2.71 -3.94 -0.26
N ARG A 101 1.70 -3.09 -0.49
CA ARG A 101 1.84 -1.89 -1.34
C ARG A 101 1.28 -0.64 -0.67
N TRP A 102 2.15 0.33 -0.39
CA TRP A 102 1.80 1.66 0.13
C TRP A 102 0.71 2.37 -0.67
N SER A 103 0.57 2.05 -1.96
CA SER A 103 -0.49 2.58 -2.83
C SER A 103 -1.89 2.29 -2.30
N ASN A 104 -2.08 1.15 -1.62
CA ASN A 104 -3.37 0.79 -1.05
C ASN A 104 -3.67 1.60 0.21
N THR A 105 -2.66 1.81 1.06
CA THR A 105 -2.75 2.71 2.23
C THR A 105 -3.03 4.14 1.78
N PHE A 106 -2.33 4.62 0.75
CA PHE A 106 -2.58 5.94 0.16
C PHE A 106 -4.01 6.06 -0.37
N ALA A 107 -4.50 5.07 -1.14
CA ALA A 107 -5.86 5.08 -1.65
C ALA A 107 -6.92 5.09 -0.52
N MET A 108 -6.65 4.41 0.60
CA MET A 108 -7.51 4.42 1.78
C MET A 108 -7.55 5.82 2.42
N ILE A 109 -6.40 6.47 2.61
CA ILE A 109 -6.31 7.82 3.17
C ILE A 109 -6.96 8.84 2.23
N ASP A 110 -6.66 8.79 0.93
CA ASP A 110 -7.27 9.68 -0.07
C ASP A 110 -8.80 9.56 -0.04
N LEU A 111 -9.30 8.33 0.04
CA LEU A 111 -10.73 8.10 0.18
C LEU A 111 -11.28 8.66 1.48
N TYR A 112 -10.62 8.42 2.62
CA TYR A 112 -11.02 8.99 3.89
C TYR A 112 -11.12 10.51 3.78
N CYS A 113 -10.15 11.20 3.19
CA CYS A 113 -10.20 12.65 2.99
C CYS A 113 -11.36 13.11 2.09
N ARG A 114 -11.72 12.32 1.06
CA ARG A 114 -12.88 12.61 0.19
C ARG A 114 -14.22 12.41 0.90
N ILE A 115 -14.31 11.37 1.73
CA ILE A 115 -15.52 11.02 2.47
C ILE A 115 -15.69 11.91 3.71
N TYR A 116 -14.63 12.25 4.42
CA TYR A 116 -14.65 13.07 5.64
C TYR A 116 -15.33 14.42 5.38
N LYS A 117 -15.02 15.07 4.25
CA LYS A 117 -15.69 16.30 3.79
C LYS A 117 -17.21 16.14 3.57
N LYS A 118 -17.70 14.91 3.42
CA LYS A 118 -19.10 14.56 3.16
C LYS A 118 -19.79 13.96 4.39
N LEU A 119 -19.04 13.46 5.38
CA LEU A 119 -19.55 12.90 6.63
C LEU A 119 -19.97 13.95 7.65
N ASP A 120 -19.44 15.17 7.57
CA ASP A 120 -19.77 16.34 8.42
C ASP A 120 -21.27 16.77 8.37
N ARG A 121 -22.12 16.00 7.69
CA ARG A 121 -23.57 16.21 7.57
C ARG A 121 -24.41 15.02 8.05
N VAL A 122 -23.80 13.96 8.60
CA VAL A 122 -24.51 12.70 8.87
C VAL A 122 -24.04 12.02 10.17
N ASP A 123 -24.91 12.10 11.17
CA ASP A 123 -25.03 11.32 12.41
C ASP A 123 -24.04 11.57 13.57
N ASP A 124 -24.63 11.95 14.71
CA ASP A 124 -24.06 11.99 16.07
C ASP A 124 -23.51 10.62 16.52
N ASP A 125 -23.90 9.51 15.87
CA ASP A 125 -23.43 8.15 16.18
C ASP A 125 -21.94 7.89 15.82
N LEU A 126 -21.30 8.78 15.06
CA LEU A 126 -19.86 8.73 14.74
C LEU A 126 -19.00 9.64 15.65
N ILE A 127 -19.63 10.56 16.39
CA ILE A 127 -18.98 11.60 17.20
C ILE A 127 -18.34 11.03 18.49
N ASP A 128 -18.76 9.85 18.92
CA ASP A 128 -18.24 9.20 20.14
C ASP A 128 -16.76 8.77 20.04
N TYR A 129 -16.20 8.78 18.82
CA TYR A 129 -14.80 8.43 18.58
C TYR A 129 -13.82 9.62 18.66
N GLU A 130 -14.27 10.83 18.34
CA GLU A 130 -13.42 12.03 18.33
C GLU A 130 -13.16 12.54 19.76
N ASN A 131 -14.12 12.38 20.66
CA ASN A 131 -14.06 12.91 22.03
C ASN A 131 -13.32 12.01 23.05
N THR A 132 -13.06 10.74 22.73
CA THR A 132 -12.45 9.79 23.69
C THR A 132 -10.92 9.71 23.56
N THR A 133 -10.28 10.28 22.52
CA THR A 133 -8.83 10.12 22.29
C THR A 133 -8.00 11.40 22.17
N LEU A 134 -8.60 12.58 22.42
CA LEU A 134 -7.88 13.86 22.48
C LEU A 134 -7.54 14.33 23.90
N TYR A 135 -7.98 13.61 24.94
CA TYR A 135 -7.61 13.93 26.32
C TYR A 135 -6.23 13.34 26.65
N HIS A 136 -5.18 14.12 26.44
CA HIS A 136 -3.90 13.91 27.10
C HIS A 136 -3.94 14.65 28.45
N PRO A 137 -3.99 13.95 29.60
CA PRO A 137 -3.83 14.64 30.87
C PRO A 137 -2.43 15.29 30.91
N PRO A 138 -2.30 16.53 31.41
CA PRO A 138 -1.01 17.18 31.51
C PRO A 138 -0.08 16.37 32.43
N PRO A 139 1.22 16.27 32.11
CA PRO A 139 2.15 15.51 32.92
C PRO A 139 2.29 16.13 34.32
N PRO A 140 2.61 15.30 35.35
CA PRO A 140 2.78 15.76 36.73
C PRO A 140 3.95 16.74 36.91
#